data_AF-A0A0G4NAF9-F1
#
_entry.id   AF-A0A0G4NAF9-F1
#
_cell.length_a   1.000
_cell.length_b   1.000
_cell.length_c   1.000
_cell.angle_alpha   90.00
_cell.angle_beta   90.00
_cell.angle_gamma   90.00
#
_symmetry.space_group_name_H-M   'P 1'
#
loop_
_entity.id
_entity.type
_entity.pdbx_description
1 polymer ?
#
loop_
_entity_poly.entity_id
_entity_poly.type
_entity_poly.pdbx_seq_one_letter_code
_entity_poly.pdbx_strand_id
1 'polypeptide(L)'
;MASFRFGKGSWFLVFCIVLVLLPGRAAAFGAGNIPSIAQVEGHNWRHGDIEDMLETIAYLNGKKWTSLLISRVYFGNWLRDYSQAVDVGSLKGVNAATIRILVWVLSFLAHGYATEEFEVTEERLGCYRPEEHIDNPLGYAEGLDARTLDPRLRGPVDPVETEIDSRSGMKNYIANERGGWATSAGYLRFSLGRSIHYGRLYTSGAGSSANREEDLCEALRCLGQALHTLEDFPAHSNYCELALRELGYHGVFPHCGTDTEINLRGKRVYPLVTGTFGAVDFLGACI
;
A
#
# COMPACT_ATOMS: atom_id res chain seq x y z
N MET A 1 50.20 -36.65 -16.16
CA MET A 1 49.13 -35.62 -16.00
C MET A 1 48.42 -35.92 -14.69
N ALA A 2 48.62 -35.10 -13.66
CA ALA A 2 47.98 -35.29 -12.36
C ALA A 2 46.52 -34.80 -12.43
N SER A 3 45.56 -35.69 -12.22
CA SER A 3 44.15 -35.33 -12.11
C SER A 3 43.91 -34.66 -10.76
N PHE A 4 43.67 -33.35 -10.75
CA PHE A 4 43.16 -32.67 -9.56
C PHE A 4 41.73 -33.12 -9.30
N ARG A 5 41.53 -33.91 -8.23
CA ARG A 5 40.20 -34.22 -7.72
C ARG A 5 39.80 -33.15 -6.72
N PHE A 6 38.82 -32.31 -7.09
CA PHE A 6 38.22 -31.35 -6.19
C PHE A 6 37.52 -32.08 -5.03
N GLY A 7 37.93 -31.80 -3.80
CA GLY A 7 37.28 -32.33 -2.60
C GLY A 7 35.89 -31.74 -2.41
N LYS A 8 35.02 -32.43 -1.66
CA LYS A 8 33.66 -31.97 -1.35
C LYS A 8 33.64 -30.55 -0.74
N GLY A 9 34.63 -30.20 0.09
CA GLY A 9 34.78 -28.86 0.65
C GLY A 9 35.11 -27.79 -0.40
N SER A 10 35.88 -28.13 -1.43
CA SER A 10 36.17 -27.22 -2.53
C SER A 10 34.93 -27.00 -3.43
N TRP A 11 34.11 -28.03 -3.63
CA TRP A 11 32.80 -27.88 -4.30
C TRP A 11 31.83 -27.02 -3.50
N PHE A 12 31.79 -27.16 -2.18
CA PHE A 12 31.00 -26.31 -1.30
C PHE A 12 31.46 -24.84 -1.36
N LEU A 13 32.77 -24.59 -1.36
CA LEU A 13 33.32 -23.24 -1.50
C LEU A 13 32.95 -22.62 -2.86
N VAL A 14 33.09 -23.38 -3.95
CA VAL A 14 32.68 -22.93 -5.29
C VAL A 14 31.19 -22.61 -5.32
N PHE A 15 30.34 -23.45 -4.72
CA PHE A 15 28.91 -23.20 -4.62
C PHE A 15 28.59 -21.91 -3.85
N CYS A 16 29.25 -21.67 -2.71
CA CYS A 16 29.08 -20.43 -1.93
C CYS A 16 29.55 -19.19 -2.72
N ILE A 17 30.69 -19.29 -3.42
CA ILE A 17 31.20 -18.19 -4.27
C ILE A 17 30.21 -17.91 -5.40
N VAL A 18 29.67 -18.94 -6.02
CA VAL A 18 28.65 -18.83 -7.06
C VAL A 18 27.38 -18.15 -6.51
N LEU A 19 26.91 -18.52 -5.32
CA LEU A 19 25.75 -17.87 -4.68
C LEU A 19 25.98 -16.40 -4.28
N VAL A 20 27.22 -16.01 -3.99
CA VAL A 20 27.57 -14.61 -3.64
C VAL A 20 27.81 -13.75 -4.87
N LEU A 21 28.33 -14.33 -5.96
CA LEU A 21 28.69 -13.60 -7.18
C LEU A 21 27.60 -13.61 -8.26
N LEU A 22 26.65 -14.55 -8.20
CA LEU A 22 25.52 -14.62 -9.15
C LEU A 22 24.40 -13.59 -8.94
N PRO A 23 24.09 -13.07 -7.74
CA PRO A 23 23.05 -12.06 -7.63
C PRO A 23 23.51 -10.82 -8.39
N GLY A 24 22.84 -10.52 -9.51
CA GLY A 24 23.02 -9.25 -10.21
C GLY A 24 22.65 -8.07 -9.32
N ARG A 25 23.00 -6.85 -9.75
CA ARG A 25 22.49 -5.64 -9.08
C ARG A 25 20.97 -5.63 -9.21
N ALA A 26 20.27 -5.86 -8.10
CA ALA A 26 18.83 -5.64 -8.01
C ALA A 26 18.60 -4.16 -7.70
N ALA A 27 17.91 -3.45 -8.59
CA ALA A 27 17.28 -2.19 -8.21
C ALA A 27 16.03 -2.55 -7.41
N ALA A 28 16.06 -2.26 -6.11
CA ALA A 28 14.91 -2.46 -5.23
C ALA A 28 14.30 -1.11 -4.89
N PHE A 29 12.98 -1.04 -4.90
CA PHE A 29 12.23 0.07 -4.33
C PHE A 29 12.26 -0.06 -2.79
N GLY A 30 12.31 1.06 -2.07
CA GLY A 30 12.35 1.09 -0.60
C GLY A 30 11.25 1.99 -0.05
N ALA A 31 10.87 1.79 1.22
CA ALA A 31 9.86 2.58 1.92
C ALA A 31 10.46 3.79 2.66
N GLY A 32 9.59 4.73 3.10
CA GLY A 32 9.91 5.90 3.92
C GLY A 32 10.23 7.19 3.14
N ASN A 33 10.02 8.38 3.69
CA ASN A 33 10.28 9.66 2.99
C ASN A 33 11.80 9.86 2.73
N ILE A 34 12.17 10.35 1.54
CA ILE A 34 13.56 10.75 1.22
C ILE A 34 13.77 12.19 1.71
N PRO A 35 14.66 12.43 2.69
CA PRO A 35 14.96 13.79 3.12
C PRO A 35 15.38 14.65 1.93
N SER A 36 14.90 15.89 1.85
CA SER A 36 15.09 16.80 0.72
C SER A 36 16.54 17.28 0.47
N ILE A 37 17.50 16.61 1.11
CA ILE A 37 18.94 16.80 0.99
C ILE A 37 19.63 15.57 0.37
N ALA A 38 18.88 14.48 0.16
CA ALA A 38 19.42 13.23 -0.33
C ALA A 38 19.49 13.25 -1.86
N GLN A 39 20.60 12.78 -2.42
CA GLN A 39 20.82 12.72 -3.88
C GLN A 39 19.84 11.81 -4.65
N VAL A 40 18.94 11.11 -3.94
CA VAL A 40 17.94 10.20 -4.48
C VAL A 40 16.52 10.80 -4.52
N GLU A 41 16.33 12.01 -3.98
CA GLU A 41 15.07 12.76 -4.04
C GLU A 41 14.68 13.03 -5.50
N GLY A 42 13.42 12.75 -5.86
CA GLY A 42 12.91 12.88 -7.23
C GLY A 42 13.44 11.84 -8.23
N HIS A 43 14.24 10.86 -7.78
CA HIS A 43 14.77 9.76 -8.60
C HIS A 43 14.28 8.38 -8.14
N ASN A 44 14.19 8.14 -6.83
CA ASN A 44 13.62 6.94 -6.24
C ASN A 44 12.35 7.33 -5.47
N TRP A 45 11.18 6.99 -6.02
CA TRP A 45 9.90 7.30 -5.39
C TRP A 45 9.63 6.35 -4.22
N ARG A 46 9.20 6.89 -3.08
CA ARG A 46 8.86 6.17 -1.85
C ARG A 46 7.54 6.68 -1.26
N HIS A 47 7.10 6.00 -0.20
CA HIS A 47 5.88 6.32 0.53
C HIS A 47 5.79 7.81 0.92
N GLY A 48 4.80 8.50 0.38
CA GLY A 48 4.60 9.94 0.59
C GLY A 48 5.02 10.85 -0.59
N ASP A 49 5.78 10.36 -1.56
CA ASP A 49 6.24 11.18 -2.69
C ASP A 49 5.11 11.48 -3.69
N ILE A 50 4.04 10.67 -3.69
CA ILE A 50 2.84 10.95 -4.49
C ILE A 50 2.14 12.23 -4.02
N GLU A 51 2.26 12.60 -2.74
CA GLU A 51 1.75 13.85 -2.20
C GLU A 51 2.55 15.07 -2.66
N ASP A 52 3.86 14.96 -2.89
CA ASP A 52 4.67 16.08 -3.41
C ASP A 52 4.25 16.48 -4.83
N MET A 53 3.76 15.51 -5.62
CA MET A 53 3.18 15.78 -6.93
C MET A 53 1.96 16.69 -6.87
N LEU A 54 1.31 16.84 -5.71
CA LEU A 54 0.20 17.77 -5.54
C LEU A 54 0.62 19.21 -5.81
N GLU A 55 1.85 19.61 -5.49
CA GLU A 55 2.35 20.97 -5.77
C GLU A 55 2.29 21.35 -7.26
N THR A 56 2.31 20.34 -8.13
CA THR A 56 2.32 20.52 -9.59
C THR A 56 0.92 20.64 -10.21
N ILE A 57 -0.14 20.31 -9.47
CA ILE A 57 -1.52 20.32 -9.98
C ILE A 57 -2.34 21.45 -9.38
N ALA A 58 -3.42 21.83 -10.07
CA ALA A 58 -4.30 22.91 -9.63
C ALA A 58 -5.00 22.55 -8.31
N TYR A 59 -4.98 23.47 -7.34
CA TYR A 59 -5.78 23.39 -6.12
C TYR A 59 -7.07 24.21 -6.24
N LEU A 60 -7.97 24.04 -5.27
CA LEU A 60 -9.31 24.64 -5.21
C LEU A 60 -9.28 26.14 -5.57
N ASN A 61 -10.12 26.51 -6.53
CA ASN A 61 -10.28 27.89 -7.02
C ASN A 61 -8.96 28.55 -7.49
N GLY A 62 -8.02 27.76 -8.03
CA GLY A 62 -6.74 28.26 -8.53
C GLY A 62 -5.77 28.73 -7.45
N LYS A 63 -6.04 28.41 -6.18
CA LYS A 63 -5.08 28.60 -5.09
C LYS A 63 -3.89 27.64 -5.28
N LYS A 64 -2.84 27.84 -4.48
CA LYS A 64 -1.68 26.95 -4.43
C LYS A 64 -1.82 25.94 -3.30
N TRP A 65 -1.24 24.76 -3.49
CA TRP A 65 -0.93 23.86 -2.40
C TRP A 65 0.08 24.52 -1.45
N THR A 66 -0.08 24.24 -0.15
CA THR A 66 0.86 24.64 0.89
C THR A 66 1.38 23.38 1.56
N SER A 67 2.55 23.44 2.20
CA SER A 67 3.13 22.29 2.91
C SER A 67 2.19 21.73 3.97
N LEU A 68 1.37 22.57 4.61
CA LEU A 68 0.35 22.10 5.56
C LEU A 68 -0.78 21.32 4.87
N LEU A 69 -1.26 21.75 3.70
CA LEU A 69 -2.29 21.02 2.94
C LEU A 69 -1.76 19.66 2.49
N ILE A 70 -0.51 19.60 2.03
CA ILE A 70 0.16 18.36 1.62
C ILE A 70 0.33 17.44 2.83
N SER A 71 0.78 17.97 3.98
CA SER A 71 0.89 17.21 5.23
C SER A 71 -0.45 16.62 5.68
N ARG A 72 -1.57 17.33 5.48
CA ARG A 72 -2.92 16.80 5.77
C ARG A 72 -3.34 15.67 4.83
N VAL A 73 -2.91 15.71 3.56
CA VAL A 73 -3.09 14.57 2.66
C VAL A 73 -2.21 13.41 3.13
N TYR A 74 -0.91 13.66 3.32
CA TYR A 74 0.04 12.65 3.78
C TYR A 74 -0.37 11.99 5.09
N PHE A 75 -0.97 12.73 6.04
CA PHE A 75 -1.51 12.14 7.27
C PHE A 75 -2.56 11.05 7.00
N GLY A 76 -3.42 11.23 5.99
CA GLY A 76 -4.37 10.21 5.57
C GLY A 76 -3.72 8.96 5.00
N ASN A 77 -2.62 9.16 4.27
CA ASN A 77 -1.78 8.10 3.72
C ASN A 77 -1.07 7.34 4.86
N TRP A 78 -0.32 8.06 5.68
CA TRP A 78 0.37 7.59 6.89
C TRP A 78 -0.53 6.80 7.85
N LEU A 79 -1.79 7.19 8.03
CA LEU A 79 -2.72 6.44 8.88
C LEU A 79 -2.98 5.01 8.38
N ARG A 80 -2.85 4.74 7.08
CA ARG A 80 -3.00 3.40 6.50
C ARG A 80 -1.81 2.51 6.81
N ASP A 81 -0.60 3.00 6.61
CA ASP A 81 0.64 2.36 7.08
C ASP A 81 0.51 1.93 8.54
N TYR A 82 0.17 2.88 9.42
CA TYR A 82 0.13 2.62 10.85
C TYR A 82 -1.10 1.83 11.29
N SER A 83 -2.11 1.69 10.46
CA SER A 83 -3.23 0.78 10.73
C SER A 83 -2.80 -0.68 10.73
N GLN A 84 -1.70 -1.02 10.04
CA GLN A 84 -1.05 -2.32 10.09
C GLN A 84 -0.55 -2.68 11.50
N ALA A 85 -0.35 -1.70 12.39
CA ALA A 85 -0.05 -1.95 13.80
C ALA A 85 -1.23 -2.59 14.55
N VAL A 86 -2.46 -2.34 14.08
CA VAL A 86 -3.71 -2.88 14.64
C VAL A 86 -4.11 -4.10 13.82
N ASP A 87 -3.27 -5.14 13.85
CA ASP A 87 -3.48 -6.42 13.19
C ASP A 87 -3.56 -7.60 14.18
N VAL A 88 -3.81 -8.81 13.68
CA VAL A 88 -3.85 -10.03 14.48
C VAL A 88 -2.58 -10.33 15.27
N GLY A 89 -1.40 -9.97 14.75
CA GLY A 89 -0.12 -10.13 15.43
C GLY A 89 -0.06 -9.33 16.72
N SER A 90 -0.38 -8.04 16.62
CA SER A 90 -0.39 -7.13 17.78
C SER A 90 -1.56 -7.37 18.72
N LEU A 91 -2.76 -7.60 18.18
CA LEU A 91 -4.00 -7.76 18.96
C LEU A 91 -4.05 -9.02 19.83
N LYS A 92 -3.20 -10.02 19.54
CA LYS A 92 -3.01 -11.18 20.43
C LYS A 92 -2.39 -10.80 21.78
N GLY A 93 -1.61 -9.71 21.84
CA GLY A 93 -0.86 -9.31 23.05
C GLY A 93 -1.22 -7.93 23.60
N VAL A 94 -1.72 -7.03 22.75
CA VAL A 94 -1.98 -5.62 23.10
C VAL A 94 -3.34 -5.21 22.55
N ASN A 95 -4.19 -4.58 23.37
CA ASN A 95 -5.49 -4.12 22.89
C ASN A 95 -5.35 -2.93 21.91
N ALA A 96 -6.33 -2.76 21.02
CA ALA A 96 -6.34 -1.72 19.98
C ALA A 96 -6.20 -0.29 20.54
N ALA A 97 -6.79 0.00 21.70
CA ALA A 97 -6.71 1.33 22.30
C ALA A 97 -5.29 1.67 22.75
N THR A 98 -4.55 0.72 23.32
CA THR A 98 -3.14 0.90 23.67
C THR A 98 -2.28 1.11 22.43
N ILE A 99 -2.48 0.33 21.36
CA ILE A 99 -1.76 0.51 20.09
C ILE A 99 -2.04 1.91 19.53
N ARG A 100 -3.30 2.35 19.52
CA ARG A 100 -3.68 3.69 19.06
C ARG A 100 -3.01 4.81 19.85
N ILE A 101 -2.83 4.66 21.17
CA ILE A 101 -2.09 5.65 21.97
C ILE A 101 -0.63 5.75 21.50
N LEU A 102 0.01 4.62 21.18
CA LEU A 102 1.38 4.62 20.65
C LEU A 102 1.43 5.31 19.28
N VAL A 103 0.51 4.97 18.38
CA VAL A 103 0.41 5.62 17.05
C VAL A 103 0.13 7.11 17.19
N TRP A 104 -0.69 7.52 18.15
CA TRP A 104 -0.95 8.93 18.42
C TRP A 104 0.32 9.69 18.86
N VAL A 105 1.15 9.08 19.72
CA VAL A 105 2.47 9.66 20.08
C VAL A 105 3.38 9.76 18.85
N LEU A 106 3.38 8.77 17.96
CA LEU A 106 4.16 8.82 16.71
C LEU A 106 3.66 9.90 15.75
N SER A 107 2.34 10.08 15.63
CA SER A 107 1.74 11.17 14.84
C SER A 107 2.21 12.53 15.32
N PHE A 108 2.28 12.74 16.64
CA PHE A 108 2.79 13.99 17.21
C PHE A 108 4.27 14.25 16.83
N LEU A 109 5.09 13.19 16.79
CA LEU A 109 6.48 13.32 16.36
C LEU A 109 6.61 13.58 14.86
N ALA A 110 5.73 13.01 14.04
CA ALA A 110 5.75 13.13 12.59
C ALA A 110 5.17 14.46 12.07
N HIS A 111 4.06 14.94 12.65
CA HIS A 111 3.28 16.07 12.14
C HIS A 111 3.33 17.32 13.04
N GLY A 112 3.95 17.24 14.23
CA GLY A 112 4.05 18.34 15.19
C GLY A 112 2.84 18.41 16.13
N TYR A 113 2.49 19.61 16.60
CA TYR A 113 1.40 19.79 17.58
C TYR A 113 0.12 19.08 17.13
N ALA A 114 -0.44 18.25 18.01
CA ALA A 114 -1.69 17.53 17.78
C ALA A 114 -2.88 18.51 17.76
N THR A 115 -3.02 19.24 16.66
CA THR A 115 -4.28 19.93 16.33
C THR A 115 -5.30 18.87 15.92
N GLU A 116 -6.59 19.20 16.03
CA GLU A 116 -7.70 18.28 15.76
C GLU A 116 -7.62 17.63 14.36
N GLU A 117 -6.96 18.27 13.39
CA GLU A 117 -6.76 17.74 12.04
C GLU A 117 -5.79 16.53 11.98
N PHE A 118 -4.84 16.41 12.91
CA PHE A 118 -3.87 15.31 12.99
C PHE A 118 -4.18 14.31 14.12
N GLU A 119 -5.39 14.40 14.71
CA GLU A 119 -5.80 13.50 15.76
C GLU A 119 -5.99 12.07 15.24
N VAL A 120 -5.36 11.11 15.93
CA VAL A 120 -5.45 9.67 15.66
C VAL A 120 -6.61 9.08 16.45
N THR A 121 -7.80 9.13 15.84
CA THR A 121 -9.01 8.50 16.40
C THR A 121 -9.11 7.03 16.00
N GLU A 122 -9.96 6.27 16.70
CA GLU A 122 -10.23 4.86 16.36
C GLU A 122 -10.76 4.70 14.93
N GLU A 123 -11.59 5.64 14.48
CA GLU A 123 -12.22 5.64 13.16
C GLU A 123 -11.23 6.05 12.06
N ARG A 124 -10.32 6.99 12.35
CA ARG A 124 -9.29 7.44 11.40
C ARG A 124 -8.16 6.43 11.24
N LEU A 125 -7.73 5.79 12.34
CA LEU A 125 -6.70 4.76 12.31
C LEU A 125 -7.24 3.41 11.83
N GLY A 126 -8.44 3.03 12.26
CA GLY A 126 -9.02 1.74 11.90
C GLY A 126 -8.18 0.54 12.38
N CYS A 127 -8.13 -0.49 11.55
CA CYS A 127 -7.31 -1.68 11.73
C CYS A 127 -6.74 -2.13 10.38
N TYR A 128 -5.81 -3.08 10.40
CA TYR A 128 -5.28 -3.65 9.16
C TYR A 128 -6.39 -4.26 8.30
N ARG A 129 -6.39 -3.95 7.01
CA ARG A 129 -7.33 -4.47 6.01
C ARG A 129 -6.61 -4.70 4.69
N PRO A 130 -6.59 -5.94 4.14
CA PRO A 130 -5.86 -6.25 2.91
C PRO A 130 -6.23 -5.38 1.72
N GLU A 131 -7.51 -5.01 1.59
CA GLU A 131 -7.99 -4.17 0.51
C GLU A 131 -7.40 -2.76 0.50
N GLU A 132 -6.91 -2.26 1.64
CA GLU A 132 -6.28 -0.94 1.75
C GLU A 132 -4.86 -0.93 1.19
N HIS A 133 -4.21 -2.10 1.16
CA HIS A 133 -2.82 -2.34 0.74
C HIS A 133 -2.69 -3.19 -0.54
N ILE A 134 -3.84 -3.61 -1.11
CA ILE A 134 -3.91 -4.54 -2.25
C ILE A 134 -3.26 -5.90 -1.93
N ASP A 135 -3.17 -6.26 -0.66
CA ASP A 135 -2.58 -7.53 -0.24
C ASP A 135 -3.50 -8.70 -0.59
N ASN A 136 -2.89 -9.85 -0.86
CA ASN A 136 -3.59 -11.10 -1.00
C ASN A 136 -4.18 -11.51 0.37
N PRO A 137 -5.52 -11.57 0.52
CA PRO A 137 -6.14 -11.84 1.81
C PRO A 137 -6.05 -13.33 2.20
N LEU A 138 -5.65 -14.23 1.28
CA LEU A 138 -5.60 -15.66 1.52
C LEU A 138 -4.58 -16.02 2.62
N GLY A 139 -5.03 -16.79 3.60
CA GLY A 139 -4.18 -17.22 4.72
C GLY A 139 -4.02 -16.17 5.81
N TYR A 140 -4.70 -15.02 5.71
CA TYR A 140 -4.74 -14.03 6.79
C TYR A 140 -5.21 -14.67 8.10
N ALA A 141 -4.59 -14.27 9.21
CA ALA A 141 -4.82 -14.84 10.54
C ALA A 141 -4.65 -16.37 10.62
N GLU A 142 -3.77 -16.94 9.79
CA GLU A 142 -3.54 -18.40 9.69
C GLU A 142 -4.83 -19.16 9.34
N GLY A 143 -5.75 -18.51 8.62
CA GLY A 143 -7.05 -19.06 8.23
C GLY A 143 -8.12 -19.02 9.31
N LEU A 144 -7.86 -18.42 10.47
CA LEU A 144 -8.85 -18.16 11.50
C LEU A 144 -9.67 -16.90 11.19
N ASP A 145 -10.86 -16.79 11.79
CA ASP A 145 -11.67 -15.58 11.68
C ASP A 145 -11.09 -14.47 12.56
N ALA A 146 -10.34 -13.54 11.95
CA ALA A 146 -9.70 -12.42 12.64
C ALA A 146 -10.70 -11.48 13.34
N ARG A 147 -11.98 -11.50 12.93
CA ARG A 147 -13.05 -10.69 13.55
C ARG A 147 -13.31 -11.04 15.00
N THR A 148 -12.81 -12.19 15.46
CA THR A 148 -12.83 -12.59 16.86
C THR A 148 -11.88 -11.77 17.74
N LEU A 149 -10.85 -11.15 17.14
CA LEU A 149 -9.91 -10.25 17.83
C LEU A 149 -10.38 -8.78 17.75
N ASP A 150 -10.78 -8.34 16.55
CA ASP A 150 -11.41 -7.04 16.33
C ASP A 150 -12.42 -7.15 15.17
N PRO A 151 -13.70 -6.79 15.36
CA PRO A 151 -14.76 -7.03 14.37
C PRO A 151 -14.55 -6.33 13.02
N ARG A 152 -13.62 -5.36 12.94
CA ARG A 152 -13.29 -4.61 11.72
C ARG A 152 -12.24 -5.32 10.86
N LEU A 153 -11.52 -6.30 11.42
CA LEU A 153 -10.51 -7.07 10.69
C LEU A 153 -11.14 -7.95 9.59
N ARG A 154 -10.30 -8.37 8.66
CA ARG A 154 -10.72 -9.23 7.55
C ARG A 154 -11.25 -10.58 8.06
N GLY A 155 -12.50 -10.90 7.72
CA GLY A 155 -13.09 -12.21 7.99
C GLY A 155 -12.56 -13.32 7.06
N PRO A 156 -13.19 -14.51 7.07
CA PRO A 156 -12.84 -15.59 6.16
C PRO A 156 -12.88 -15.16 4.68
N VAL A 157 -12.00 -15.77 3.89
CA VAL A 157 -11.81 -15.46 2.46
C VAL A 157 -12.39 -16.60 1.64
N ASP A 158 -13.30 -16.28 0.74
CA ASP A 158 -13.82 -17.26 -0.20
C ASP A 158 -12.78 -17.55 -1.29
N PRO A 159 -12.56 -18.81 -1.73
CA PRO A 159 -11.56 -19.15 -2.72
C PRO A 159 -11.67 -18.33 -4.02
N VAL A 160 -12.91 -18.01 -4.43
CA VAL A 160 -13.21 -17.20 -5.60
C VAL A 160 -12.57 -15.80 -5.55
N GLU A 161 -12.35 -15.23 -4.37
CA GLU A 161 -11.69 -13.92 -4.22
C GLU A 161 -10.26 -13.93 -4.78
N THR A 162 -9.60 -15.09 -4.75
CA THR A 162 -8.24 -15.29 -5.24
C THR A 162 -8.16 -15.80 -6.67
N GLU A 163 -9.30 -16.01 -7.33
CA GLU A 163 -9.32 -16.36 -8.75
C GLU A 163 -8.99 -15.15 -9.61
N ILE A 164 -8.63 -15.42 -10.87
CA ILE A 164 -8.33 -14.38 -11.85
C ILE A 164 -9.64 -13.93 -12.49
N ASP A 165 -9.95 -12.64 -12.42
CA ASP A 165 -11.05 -12.05 -13.17
C ASP A 165 -10.75 -12.10 -14.68
N SER A 166 -11.51 -12.91 -15.41
CA SER A 166 -11.40 -13.04 -16.87
C SER A 166 -11.62 -11.72 -17.65
N ARG A 167 -12.16 -10.67 -17.02
CA ARG A 167 -12.40 -9.37 -17.67
C ARG A 167 -11.21 -8.44 -17.57
N SER A 168 -10.49 -8.45 -16.45
CA SER A 168 -9.37 -7.54 -16.15
C SER A 168 -8.01 -8.22 -16.15
N GLY A 169 -7.94 -9.53 -15.92
CA GLY A 169 -6.70 -10.26 -15.68
C GLY A 169 -6.13 -10.06 -14.27
N MET A 170 -6.82 -9.34 -13.40
CA MET A 170 -6.43 -9.12 -12.00
C MET A 170 -7.04 -10.20 -11.10
N LYS A 171 -6.50 -10.38 -9.89
CA LYS A 171 -7.18 -11.13 -8.84
C LYS A 171 -8.53 -10.48 -8.48
N ASN A 172 -9.52 -11.30 -8.15
CA ASN A 172 -10.89 -10.84 -7.87
C ASN A 172 -10.97 -9.84 -6.70
N TYR A 173 -10.16 -10.00 -5.64
CA TYR A 173 -10.07 -9.06 -4.52
C TYR A 173 -9.47 -7.68 -4.90
N ILE A 174 -8.92 -7.49 -6.09
CA ILE A 174 -8.31 -6.20 -6.47
C ILE A 174 -9.39 -5.25 -7.00
N ALA A 175 -10.11 -5.66 -8.05
CA ALA A 175 -11.01 -4.77 -8.79
C ALA A 175 -12.38 -5.38 -9.15
N ASN A 176 -12.65 -6.65 -8.82
CA ASN A 176 -13.93 -7.27 -9.15
C ASN A 176 -14.99 -7.05 -8.06
N GLU A 177 -15.69 -5.91 -8.13
CA GLU A 177 -16.74 -5.51 -7.17
C GLU A 177 -18.06 -6.30 -7.29
N ARG A 178 -18.16 -7.30 -8.18
CA ARG A 178 -19.43 -8.05 -8.41
C ARG A 178 -19.69 -9.17 -7.41
N GLY A 179 -18.69 -9.49 -6.59
CA GLY A 179 -18.64 -10.71 -5.80
C GLY A 179 -19.14 -10.63 -4.36
N GLY A 180 -19.40 -9.42 -3.86
CA GLY A 180 -19.77 -9.22 -2.45
C GLY A 180 -18.60 -9.33 -1.46
N TRP A 181 -17.36 -9.47 -1.95
CA TRP A 181 -16.13 -9.37 -1.16
C TRP A 181 -15.56 -7.94 -1.17
N ALA A 182 -14.68 -7.65 -0.21
CA ALA A 182 -13.94 -6.40 -0.18
C ALA A 182 -12.95 -6.31 -1.34
N THR A 183 -12.82 -5.13 -1.95
CA THR A 183 -11.84 -4.91 -3.02
C THR A 183 -11.11 -3.59 -2.85
N SER A 184 -9.85 -3.53 -3.30
CA SER A 184 -9.07 -2.29 -3.31
C SER A 184 -9.69 -1.21 -4.20
N ALA A 185 -10.26 -1.57 -5.35
CA ALA A 185 -11.02 -0.64 -6.17
C ALA A 185 -12.26 -0.08 -5.45
N GLY A 186 -12.96 -0.92 -4.69
CA GLY A 186 -14.09 -0.50 -3.84
C GLY A 186 -13.62 0.43 -2.72
N TYR A 187 -12.47 0.14 -2.11
CA TYR A 187 -11.87 1.00 -1.08
C TYR A 187 -11.47 2.37 -1.64
N LEU A 188 -10.79 2.41 -2.79
CA LEU A 188 -10.46 3.65 -3.51
C LEU A 188 -11.73 4.48 -3.80
N ARG A 189 -12.79 3.83 -4.29
CA ARG A 189 -14.07 4.49 -4.56
C ARG A 189 -14.68 5.08 -3.30
N PHE A 190 -14.63 4.36 -2.19
CA PHE A 190 -15.09 4.84 -0.89
C PHE A 190 -14.27 6.04 -0.40
N SER A 191 -12.95 5.95 -0.42
CA SER A 191 -12.02 7.00 0.05
C SER A 191 -12.15 8.28 -0.80
N LEU A 192 -12.11 8.15 -2.12
CA LEU A 192 -12.31 9.28 -3.05
C LEU A 192 -13.73 9.84 -2.93
N GLY A 193 -14.74 9.00 -2.77
CA GLY A 193 -16.13 9.42 -2.55
C GLY A 193 -16.27 10.29 -1.31
N ARG A 194 -15.63 9.91 -0.19
CA ARG A 194 -15.58 10.72 1.02
C ARG A 194 -14.80 12.02 0.83
N SER A 195 -13.63 11.96 0.19
CA SER A 195 -12.84 13.15 -0.12
C SER A 195 -13.66 14.18 -0.91
N ILE A 196 -14.36 13.74 -1.97
CA ILE A 196 -15.25 14.57 -2.77
C ILE A 196 -16.43 15.09 -1.92
N HIS A 197 -17.02 14.25 -1.06
CA HIS A 197 -18.13 14.64 -0.21
C HIS A 197 -17.74 15.80 0.72
N TYR A 198 -16.67 15.64 1.50
CA TYR A 198 -16.20 16.66 2.42
C TYR A 198 -15.67 17.91 1.68
N GLY A 199 -15.00 17.74 0.54
CA GLY A 199 -14.60 18.87 -0.31
C GLY A 199 -15.79 19.67 -0.84
N ARG A 200 -16.92 19.01 -1.11
CA ARG A 200 -18.18 19.68 -1.48
C ARG A 200 -18.84 20.37 -0.29
N LEU A 201 -18.80 19.79 0.90
CA LEU A 201 -19.27 20.48 2.12
C LEU A 201 -18.47 21.77 2.35
N TYR A 202 -17.14 21.69 2.23
CA TYR A 202 -16.27 22.86 2.33
C TYR A 202 -16.58 23.94 1.29
N THR A 203 -16.69 23.57 0.00
CA THR A 203 -16.84 24.55 -1.09
C THR A 203 -18.27 25.04 -1.32
N SER A 204 -19.27 24.20 -1.02
CA SER A 204 -20.67 24.38 -1.43
C SER A 204 -21.68 24.17 -0.29
N GLY A 205 -21.21 24.09 0.96
CA GLY A 205 -22.08 23.98 2.15
C GLY A 205 -23.06 25.15 2.25
N ALA A 206 -24.22 24.92 2.87
CA ALA A 206 -25.23 25.96 3.06
C ALA A 206 -24.98 26.76 4.35
N GLY A 207 -25.13 28.09 4.30
CA GLY A 207 -25.05 28.95 5.48
C GLY A 207 -23.71 28.85 6.21
N SER A 208 -23.73 28.61 7.52
CA SER A 208 -22.54 28.49 8.37
C SER A 208 -21.74 27.19 8.20
N SER A 209 -22.17 26.28 7.32
CA SER A 209 -21.46 25.03 7.02
C SER A 209 -20.44 25.15 5.87
N ALA A 210 -20.45 26.25 5.12
CA ALA A 210 -19.45 26.52 4.09
C ALA A 210 -18.10 26.94 4.70
N ASN A 211 -17.00 26.61 4.01
CA ASN A 211 -15.63 26.97 4.37
C ASN A 211 -15.18 26.51 5.78
N ARG A 212 -15.80 25.46 6.34
CA ARG A 212 -15.34 24.87 7.60
C ARG A 212 -14.04 24.11 7.38
N GLU A 213 -13.00 24.53 8.09
CA GLU A 213 -11.66 23.93 7.93
C GLU A 213 -11.66 22.43 8.26
N GLU A 214 -12.49 21.98 9.21
CA GLU A 214 -12.71 20.57 9.53
C GLU A 214 -13.09 19.74 8.30
N ASP A 215 -13.99 20.25 7.46
CA ASP A 215 -14.43 19.56 6.24
C ASP A 215 -13.29 19.51 5.22
N LEU A 216 -12.47 20.56 5.12
CA LEU A 216 -11.29 20.55 4.25
C LEU A 216 -10.24 19.53 4.74
N CYS A 217 -9.94 19.53 6.04
CA CYS A 217 -8.98 18.60 6.63
C CYS A 217 -9.41 17.14 6.43
N GLU A 218 -10.69 16.82 6.66
CA GLU A 218 -11.20 15.47 6.44
C GLU A 218 -11.23 15.09 4.94
N ALA A 219 -11.50 16.06 4.05
CA ALA A 219 -11.41 15.83 2.60
C ALA A 219 -9.99 15.45 2.16
N LEU A 220 -8.97 16.15 2.67
CA LEU A 220 -7.57 15.90 2.37
C LEU A 220 -7.09 14.59 2.99
N ARG A 221 -7.47 14.29 4.23
CA ARG A 221 -7.18 13.00 4.88
C ARG A 221 -7.76 11.82 4.08
N CYS A 222 -9.01 11.94 3.60
CA CYS A 222 -9.62 10.92 2.75
C CYS A 222 -8.95 10.81 1.37
N LEU A 223 -8.37 11.91 0.85
CA LEU A 223 -7.56 11.87 -0.38
C LEU A 223 -6.29 11.06 -0.14
N GLY A 224 -5.55 11.32 0.92
CA GLY A 224 -4.34 10.57 1.26
C GLY A 224 -4.60 9.09 1.48
N GLN A 225 -5.71 8.77 2.13
CA GLN A 225 -6.18 7.38 2.28
C GLN A 225 -6.37 6.67 0.93
N ALA A 226 -6.79 7.40 -0.12
CA ALA A 226 -6.89 6.84 -1.47
C ALA A 226 -5.53 6.79 -2.19
N LEU A 227 -4.68 7.80 -1.99
CA LEU A 227 -3.34 7.84 -2.58
C LEU A 227 -2.46 6.70 -2.07
N HIS A 228 -2.55 6.37 -0.78
CA HIS A 228 -1.91 5.19 -0.18
C HIS A 228 -2.17 3.91 -1.00
N THR A 229 -3.44 3.55 -1.18
CA THR A 229 -3.80 2.34 -1.93
C THR A 229 -3.36 2.41 -3.40
N LEU A 230 -3.30 3.61 -4.00
CA LEU A 230 -2.77 3.78 -5.36
C LEU A 230 -1.24 3.61 -5.42
N GLU A 231 -0.53 4.02 -4.39
CA GLU A 231 0.91 3.84 -4.23
C GLU A 231 1.29 2.37 -3.98
N ASP A 232 0.49 1.67 -3.18
CA ASP A 232 0.68 0.25 -2.93
C ASP A 232 0.43 -0.60 -4.19
N PHE A 233 -0.35 -0.12 -5.17
CA PHE A 233 -0.61 -0.89 -6.40
C PHE A 233 0.66 -1.27 -7.16
N PRO A 234 1.53 -0.36 -7.60
CA PRO A 234 2.81 -0.72 -8.23
C PRO A 234 3.84 -1.32 -7.27
N ALA A 235 3.70 -1.10 -5.95
CA ALA A 235 4.67 -1.55 -4.95
C ALA A 235 4.43 -3.00 -4.48
N HIS A 236 3.16 -3.39 -4.30
CA HIS A 236 2.73 -4.68 -3.74
C HIS A 236 2.24 -5.66 -4.80
N SER A 237 2.16 -5.23 -6.07
CA SER A 237 1.79 -6.09 -7.19
C SER A 237 2.93 -6.28 -8.19
N ASN A 238 2.75 -7.24 -9.08
CA ASN A 238 3.64 -7.43 -10.23
C ASN A 238 3.42 -6.40 -11.37
N TYR A 239 2.76 -5.27 -11.12
CA TYR A 239 2.41 -4.29 -12.15
C TYR A 239 3.64 -3.75 -12.89
N CYS A 240 4.73 -3.48 -12.16
CA CYS A 240 5.96 -2.99 -12.77
C CYS A 240 6.54 -3.98 -13.79
N GLU A 241 6.56 -5.28 -13.47
CA GLU A 241 7.00 -6.30 -14.43
C GLU A 241 6.07 -6.37 -15.65
N LEU A 242 4.75 -6.31 -15.42
CA LEU A 242 3.77 -6.34 -16.51
C LEU A 242 3.94 -5.13 -17.45
N ALA A 243 4.11 -3.93 -16.89
CA ALA A 243 4.31 -2.71 -17.65
C ALA A 243 5.61 -2.76 -18.49
N LEU A 244 6.73 -3.23 -17.92
CA LEU A 244 7.97 -3.42 -18.66
C LEU A 244 7.82 -4.44 -19.80
N ARG A 245 7.11 -5.54 -19.56
CA ARG A 245 6.84 -6.55 -20.60
C ARG A 245 5.95 -5.99 -21.71
N GLU A 246 4.97 -5.15 -21.38
CA GLU A 246 4.13 -4.45 -22.38
C GLU A 246 4.95 -3.48 -23.23
N LEU A 247 5.96 -2.83 -22.65
CA LEU A 247 6.92 -1.99 -23.37
C LEU A 247 7.94 -2.78 -24.22
N GLY A 248 7.87 -4.12 -24.24
CA GLY A 248 8.72 -4.99 -25.05
C GLY A 248 9.92 -5.59 -24.31
N TYR A 249 10.07 -5.34 -23.00
CA TYR A 249 11.15 -5.93 -22.20
C TYR A 249 10.79 -7.35 -21.75
N HIS A 250 10.90 -8.32 -22.66
CA HIS A 250 10.51 -9.72 -22.41
C HIS A 250 11.46 -10.50 -21.48
N GLY A 251 12.64 -9.95 -21.19
CA GLY A 251 13.61 -10.53 -20.23
C GLY A 251 13.27 -10.33 -18.76
N VAL A 252 12.19 -9.59 -18.45
CA VAL A 252 11.71 -9.39 -17.08
C VAL A 252 10.91 -10.63 -16.64
N PHE A 253 11.33 -11.25 -15.54
CA PHE A 253 10.63 -12.41 -14.99
C PHE A 253 9.26 -12.01 -14.44
N PRO A 254 8.15 -12.65 -14.87
CA PRO A 254 6.83 -12.40 -14.28
C PRO A 254 6.78 -13.05 -12.89
N HIS A 255 6.58 -12.27 -11.83
CA HIS A 255 6.58 -12.78 -10.45
C HIS A 255 5.55 -13.91 -10.21
N CYS A 256 4.47 -13.94 -10.99
CA CYS A 256 3.47 -15.02 -10.97
C CYS A 256 3.94 -16.33 -11.65
N GLY A 257 5.17 -16.43 -12.15
CA GLY A 257 5.71 -17.60 -12.85
C GLY A 257 5.44 -17.59 -14.36
N THR A 258 6.31 -18.25 -15.13
CA THR A 258 6.25 -18.25 -16.60
C THR A 258 5.07 -19.05 -17.18
N ASP A 259 4.59 -20.05 -16.45
CA ASP A 259 3.52 -20.95 -16.90
C ASP A 259 2.11 -20.46 -16.52
N THR A 260 1.97 -19.22 -16.04
CA THR A 260 0.69 -18.65 -15.60
C THR A 260 0.04 -17.69 -16.58
N GLU A 261 0.56 -17.60 -17.81
CA GLU A 261 -0.08 -16.80 -18.86
C GLU A 261 -1.54 -17.20 -19.11
N ILE A 262 -2.39 -16.19 -19.15
CA ILE A 262 -3.80 -16.30 -19.49
C ILE A 262 -4.07 -15.73 -20.88
N ASN A 263 -5.20 -16.13 -21.48
CA ASN A 263 -5.74 -15.44 -22.64
C ASN A 263 -6.75 -14.39 -22.15
N LEU A 264 -6.35 -13.12 -22.18
CA LEU A 264 -7.20 -11.99 -21.86
C LEU A 264 -7.62 -11.29 -23.17
N ARG A 265 -8.88 -11.48 -23.57
CA ARG A 265 -9.47 -10.86 -24.77
C ARG A 265 -8.64 -11.08 -26.05
N GLY A 266 -8.11 -12.29 -26.23
CA GLY A 266 -7.30 -12.66 -27.39
C GLY A 266 -5.80 -12.35 -27.25
N LYS A 267 -5.36 -11.73 -26.15
CA LYS A 267 -3.95 -11.44 -25.87
C LYS A 267 -3.42 -12.40 -24.81
N ARG A 268 -2.21 -12.92 -25.02
CA ARG A 268 -1.46 -13.67 -24.02
C ARG A 268 -0.81 -12.68 -23.05
N VAL A 269 -1.25 -12.71 -21.79
CA VAL A 269 -0.76 -11.81 -20.75
C VAL A 269 -0.57 -12.60 -19.45
N TYR A 270 0.26 -12.09 -18.57
CA TYR A 270 0.36 -12.60 -17.21
C TYR A 270 -0.69 -11.93 -16.32
N PRO A 271 -1.32 -12.67 -15.39
CA PRO A 271 -2.26 -12.07 -14.46
C PRO A 271 -1.58 -11.09 -13.51
N LEU A 272 -2.32 -10.09 -13.07
CA LEU A 272 -1.87 -9.19 -12.01
C LEU A 272 -2.14 -9.83 -10.65
N VAL A 273 -1.07 -10.04 -9.88
CA VAL A 273 -1.07 -10.68 -8.57
C VAL A 273 -0.34 -9.81 -7.57
N THR A 274 -0.64 -9.98 -6.29
CA THR A 274 0.03 -9.28 -5.19
C THR A 274 0.58 -10.23 -4.15
N GLY A 275 1.48 -9.72 -3.31
CA GLY A 275 2.04 -10.43 -2.16
C GLY A 275 1.01 -10.64 -1.04
N THR A 276 1.40 -11.39 -0.02
CA THR A 276 0.65 -11.53 1.24
C THR A 276 1.29 -10.66 2.31
N PHE A 277 0.48 -10.08 3.19
CA PHE A 277 1.00 -9.39 4.37
C PHE A 277 1.84 -10.28 5.28
N GLY A 278 2.98 -9.76 5.72
CA GLY A 278 3.93 -10.37 6.63
C GLY A 278 4.53 -9.35 7.59
N ALA A 279 5.22 -9.84 8.63
CA ALA A 279 5.75 -9.00 9.70
C ALA A 279 6.76 -7.93 9.24
N VAL A 280 7.36 -8.09 8.06
CA VAL A 280 8.29 -7.10 7.47
C VAL A 280 7.57 -5.92 6.83
N ASP A 281 6.30 -6.05 6.45
CA ASP A 281 5.56 -4.98 5.78
C ASP A 281 5.29 -3.83 6.74
N PHE A 282 4.90 -4.13 7.99
CA PHE A 282 4.78 -3.11 9.05
C PHE A 282 6.12 -2.44 9.37
N LEU A 283 7.22 -3.21 9.41
CA LEU A 283 8.55 -2.64 9.65
C LEU A 283 8.98 -1.74 8.49
N GLY A 284 8.67 -2.12 7.24
CA GLY A 284 8.93 -1.29 6.07
C GLY A 284 8.15 0.03 6.10
N ALA A 285 6.89 0.00 6.53
CA ALA A 285 6.04 1.19 6.64
C ALA A 285 6.46 2.16 7.76
N CYS A 286 7.24 1.70 8.75
CA CYS A 286 7.69 2.50 9.90
C CYS A 286 9.09 3.12 9.76
N ILE A 287 9.80 2.85 8.66
CA ILE A 287 11.20 3.29 8.40
C ILE A 287 11.21 4.25 7.22
#